data_AF-A0A6M0CCI7-F1
#
_entry.id   AF-A0A6M0CCI7-F1
#
_cell.length_a   1.000
_cell.length_b   1.000
_cell.length_c   1.000
_cell.angle_alpha   90.00
_cell.angle_beta   90.00
_cell.angle_gamma   90.00
#
_symmetry.space_group_name_H-M   'P 1'
#
loop_
_entity.id
_entity.type
_entity.pdbx_description
1 polymer ?
#
loop_
_entity_poly.entity_id
_entity_poly.type
_entity_poly.pdbx_seq_one_letter_code
_entity_poly.pdbx_strand_id
1 'polypeptide(L)'
;MKYCINPKCSQRENQDDSYLCNCCETELLIENRSYLTKSLRPPLPGHPTEIFEVEDWGKGEEDWGTLKVMKVLKYNNNPHLVRLFKQEARALMWLRHPGIPKIEPDGYFTVDIDKPRQTLHCLVMEKIEGENLETWIEQHGAISEEEALEWLEQLVNILDLIHSEN
;
A
#
# COMPACT_ATOMS: atom_id res chain seq x y z
N MET A 1 14.38 1.40 -10.38
CA MET A 1 15.06 1.56 -9.06
C MET A 1 14.34 0.72 -8.02
N LYS A 2 15.06 0.23 -7.00
CA LYS A 2 14.49 -0.54 -5.89
C LYS A 2 14.49 0.24 -4.57
N TYR A 3 13.39 0.20 -3.85
CA TYR A 3 13.18 0.89 -2.58
C TYR A 3 13.23 -0.10 -1.41
N CYS A 4 13.94 0.26 -0.35
CA CYS A 4 14.08 -0.58 0.84
C CYS A 4 12.83 -0.50 1.73
N ILE A 5 12.32 -1.63 2.23
CA ILE A 5 11.15 -1.67 3.12
C ILE A 5 11.46 -1.24 4.58
N ASN A 6 12.73 -1.29 4.99
CA ASN A 6 13.13 -1.03 6.37
C ASN A 6 12.89 0.45 6.77
N PRO A 7 11.99 0.75 7.72
CA PRO A 7 11.67 2.11 8.10
C PRO A 7 12.78 2.84 8.88
N LYS A 8 13.81 2.11 9.33
CA LYS A 8 14.98 2.65 10.05
C LYS A 8 16.19 2.87 9.15
N CYS A 9 16.07 2.56 7.86
CA CYS A 9 17.14 2.77 6.89
C CYS A 9 17.25 4.26 6.53
N SER A 10 18.46 4.81 6.61
CA SER A 10 18.72 6.23 6.30
C SER A 10 18.80 6.55 4.80
N GLN A 11 19.07 5.56 3.96
CA GLN A 11 19.07 5.69 2.50
C GLN A 11 18.38 4.49 1.85
N ARG A 12 17.12 4.69 1.45
CA ARG A 12 16.23 3.61 1.02
C ARG A 12 16.23 3.36 -0.49
N GLU A 13 16.86 4.22 -1.28
CA GLU A 13 16.95 4.05 -2.74
C GLU A 13 18.17 3.22 -3.13
N ASN A 14 17.96 2.25 -4.02
CA ASN A 14 18.96 1.31 -4.50
C ASN A 14 18.87 1.13 -6.02
N GLN A 15 19.94 0.63 -6.63
CA GLN A 15 19.99 0.27 -8.04
C GLN A 15 19.15 -0.98 -8.32
N ASP A 16 18.75 -1.18 -9.57
CA ASP A 16 17.83 -2.28 -9.94
C ASP A 16 18.44 -3.68 -9.85
N ASP A 17 19.75 -3.78 -10.00
CA ASP A 17 20.53 -5.00 -9.85
C ASP A 17 20.81 -5.36 -8.38
N SER A 18 20.46 -4.48 -7.44
CA SER A 18 20.67 -4.72 -6.00
C SER A 18 19.69 -5.77 -5.47
N TYR A 19 20.22 -6.76 -4.74
CA TYR A 19 19.43 -7.77 -4.01
C TYR A 19 19.23 -7.39 -2.54
N LEU A 20 20.25 -6.78 -1.94
CA LEU A 20 20.22 -6.24 -0.59
C LEU A 20 20.28 -4.71 -0.64
N CYS A 21 19.70 -4.05 0.36
CA CYS A 21 19.83 -2.61 0.49
C CYS A 21 21.29 -2.23 0.79
N ASN A 22 21.85 -1.30 0.01
CA ASN A 22 23.23 -0.85 0.15
C ASN A 22 23.51 -0.11 1.47
N CYS A 23 22.47 0.33 2.19
CA CYS A 23 22.58 1.09 3.43
C CYS A 23 22.37 0.24 4.70
N CYS A 24 21.37 -0.66 4.69
CA CYS A 24 21.00 -1.43 5.88
C CYS A 24 21.01 -2.95 5.69
N GLU A 25 21.41 -3.43 4.50
CA GLU A 25 21.51 -4.85 4.13
C GLU A 25 20.18 -5.63 4.22
N THR A 26 19.04 -4.94 4.35
CA THR A 26 17.72 -5.58 4.27
C THR A 26 17.48 -6.08 2.85
N GLU A 27 16.97 -7.30 2.71
CA GLU A 27 16.59 -7.88 1.42
C GLU A 27 15.56 -6.99 0.72
N LEU A 28 15.79 -6.71 -0.57
CA LEU A 28 14.92 -5.86 -1.38
C LEU A 28 13.78 -6.65 -2.01
N LEU A 29 13.97 -7.96 -2.19
CA LEU A 29 12.92 -8.88 -2.63
C LEU A 29 12.03 -9.24 -1.44
N ILE A 30 10.74 -8.98 -1.56
CA ILE A 30 9.74 -9.22 -0.53
C ILE A 30 8.90 -10.43 -0.92
N GLU A 31 8.75 -11.39 0.01
CA GLU A 31 8.01 -12.64 -0.19
C GLU A 31 8.45 -13.43 -1.44
N ASN A 32 9.73 -13.34 -1.82
CA ASN A 32 10.28 -13.93 -3.04
C ASN A 32 9.56 -13.52 -4.34
N ARG A 33 8.81 -12.40 -4.33
CA ARG A 33 7.85 -12.09 -5.39
C ARG A 33 7.82 -10.62 -5.81
N SER A 34 8.10 -9.69 -4.90
CA SER A 34 7.81 -8.27 -5.15
C SER A 34 8.96 -7.35 -4.78
N TYR A 35 9.08 -6.22 -5.49
CA TYR A 35 10.02 -5.15 -5.19
C TYR A 35 9.26 -3.85 -4.99
N LEU A 36 9.61 -3.09 -3.94
CA LEU A 36 9.11 -1.72 -3.80
C LEU A 36 9.86 -0.83 -4.80
N THR A 37 9.16 0.04 -5.50
CA THR A 37 9.76 0.96 -6.49
C THR A 37 9.96 2.36 -5.93
N LYS A 38 8.96 2.88 -5.19
CA LYS A 38 8.99 4.21 -4.56
C LYS A 38 7.97 4.33 -3.42
N SER A 39 8.16 5.33 -2.55
CA SER A 39 7.12 5.77 -1.62
C SER A 39 6.07 6.58 -2.36
N LEU A 40 4.78 6.29 -2.13
CA LEU A 40 3.65 7.02 -2.70
C LEU A 40 3.20 8.19 -1.83
N ARG A 41 3.74 8.32 -0.62
CA ARG A 41 3.51 9.47 0.26
C ARG A 41 4.83 10.00 0.80
N PRO A 42 4.93 11.30 1.11
CA PRO A 42 6.06 11.83 1.85
C PRO A 42 6.23 11.09 3.19
N PRO A 43 7.46 11.03 3.74
CA PRO A 43 7.67 10.52 5.09
C PRO A 43 6.83 11.33 6.08
N LEU A 44 5.91 10.67 6.76
CA LEU A 44 5.08 11.28 7.80
C LEU A 44 5.58 10.81 9.18
N PRO A 45 6.34 11.65 9.92
CA PRO A 45 6.77 11.33 11.28
C PRO A 45 5.57 11.02 12.17
N GLY A 46 5.67 9.96 12.98
CA GLY A 46 4.59 9.57 13.90
C GLY A 46 3.43 8.79 13.27
N HIS A 47 3.23 8.84 11.94
CA HIS A 47 2.24 7.98 11.29
C HIS A 47 2.71 6.53 11.33
N PRO A 48 1.83 5.56 11.67
CA PRO A 48 2.25 4.17 11.87
C PRO A 48 2.51 3.42 10.56
N THR A 49 2.01 3.93 9.44
CA THR A 49 2.06 3.22 8.14
C THR A 49 2.75 4.02 7.05
N GLU A 50 3.40 3.31 6.13
CA GLU A 50 3.91 3.84 4.86
C GLU A 50 3.16 3.19 3.69
N ILE A 51 3.15 3.83 2.53
CA ILE A 51 2.50 3.32 1.31
C ILE A 51 3.52 3.40 0.18
N PHE A 52 3.70 2.28 -0.51
CA PHE A 52 4.68 2.10 -1.59
C PHE A 52 3.99 1.66 -2.88
N GLU A 53 4.56 2.07 -4.00
CA GLU A 53 4.33 1.40 -5.28
C GLU A 53 5.21 0.15 -5.33
N VAL A 54 4.66 -0.92 -5.89
CA VAL A 54 5.26 -2.25 -5.89
C VAL A 54 5.17 -2.83 -7.28
N GLU A 55 6.28 -3.35 -7.76
CA GLU A 55 6.32 -4.24 -8.91
C GLU A 55 6.17 -5.68 -8.40
N ASP A 56 5.05 -6.30 -8.73
CA ASP A 56 4.69 -7.66 -8.30
C ASP A 56 4.89 -8.64 -9.47
N TRP A 57 5.66 -9.72 -9.22
CA TRP A 57 5.92 -10.78 -10.20
C TRP A 57 5.01 -11.99 -10.03
N GLY A 58 3.93 -11.88 -9.26
CA GLY A 58 2.83 -12.82 -9.29
C GLY A 58 3.14 -14.25 -8.83
N LYS A 59 2.21 -15.15 -9.15
CA LYS A 59 2.41 -16.61 -9.10
C LYS A 59 2.36 -17.27 -10.49
N GLY A 60 2.00 -16.51 -11.51
CA GLY A 60 1.87 -16.95 -12.89
C GLY A 60 2.20 -15.82 -13.86
N GLU A 61 2.42 -16.17 -15.13
CA GLU A 61 2.89 -15.27 -16.19
C GLU A 61 1.98 -14.05 -16.43
N GLU A 62 0.69 -14.18 -16.13
CA GLU A 62 -0.33 -13.14 -16.28
C GLU A 62 -0.19 -11.97 -15.29
N ASP A 63 0.49 -12.18 -14.17
CA ASP A 63 0.68 -11.20 -13.10
C ASP A 63 2.07 -10.54 -13.13
N TRP A 64 2.95 -10.95 -14.04
CA TRP A 64 4.35 -10.54 -14.07
C TRP A 64 4.52 -9.05 -14.37
N GLY A 65 5.19 -8.34 -13.45
CA GLY A 65 5.48 -6.92 -13.59
C GLY A 65 4.26 -6.02 -13.36
N THR A 66 3.22 -6.53 -12.69
CA THR A 66 2.03 -5.72 -12.37
C THR A 66 2.34 -4.69 -11.29
N LEU A 67 1.88 -3.45 -11.49
CA LEU A 67 2.02 -2.41 -10.49
C LEU A 67 0.90 -2.51 -9.45
N LYS A 68 1.31 -2.56 -8.18
CA LYS A 68 0.43 -2.65 -7.02
C LYS A 68 0.80 -1.59 -5.99
N VAL A 69 -0.03 -1.48 -4.95
CA VAL A 69 0.23 -0.64 -3.79
C VAL A 69 0.45 -1.53 -2.58
N MET A 70 1.51 -1.29 -1.82
CA MET A 70 1.75 -1.95 -0.54
C MET A 70 1.68 -0.94 0.60
N LYS A 71 0.74 -1.18 1.53
CA LYS A 71 0.70 -0.50 2.83
C LYS A 71 1.53 -1.31 3.82
N VAL A 72 2.41 -0.64 4.55
CA VAL A 72 3.30 -1.28 5.53
C VAL A 72 3.09 -0.64 6.90
N LEU A 73 2.77 -1.44 7.92
CA LEU A 73 2.76 -1.02 9.31
C LEU A 73 4.19 -1.08 9.86
N LYS A 74 4.77 0.09 10.14
CA LYS A 74 6.18 0.24 10.53
C LYS A 74 6.52 -0.38 11.87
N TYR A 75 5.56 -0.48 12.80
CA TYR A 75 5.80 -0.90 14.18
C TYR A 75 4.69 -1.84 14.67
N ASN A 76 5.08 -2.95 15.29
CA ASN A 76 4.17 -3.95 15.84
C ASN A 76 4.06 -3.89 17.38
N ASN A 77 4.69 -2.89 18.01
CA ASN A 77 4.69 -2.69 19.47
C ASN A 77 3.33 -2.24 20.03
N ASN A 78 2.41 -1.80 19.17
CA ASN A 78 1.05 -1.45 19.54
C ASN A 78 0.07 -2.50 18.98
N PRO A 79 -0.41 -3.46 19.81
CA PRO A 79 -1.34 -4.50 19.38
C PRO A 79 -2.65 -3.95 18.80
N HIS A 80 -3.09 -2.75 19.24
CA HIS A 80 -4.29 -2.12 18.71
C HIS A 80 -4.11 -1.72 17.24
N LEU A 81 -2.95 -1.18 16.86
CA LEU A 81 -2.65 -0.85 15.47
C LEU A 81 -2.56 -2.11 14.60
N VAL A 82 -1.95 -3.17 15.11
CA VAL A 82 -1.91 -4.48 14.42
C VAL A 82 -3.32 -5.03 14.20
N ARG A 83 -4.21 -4.91 15.21
CA ARG A 83 -5.60 -5.33 15.10
C ARG A 83 -6.35 -4.54 14.02
N LEU A 84 -6.25 -3.22 14.02
CA LEU A 84 -6.90 -2.36 13.03
C LEU A 84 -6.38 -2.66 11.61
N PHE A 85 -5.08 -2.86 11.46
CA PHE A 85 -4.48 -3.21 10.17
C PHE A 85 -4.97 -4.57 9.65
N LYS A 86 -5.08 -5.57 10.52
CA LYS A 86 -5.69 -6.88 10.17
C LYS A 86 -7.17 -6.77 9.84
N GLN A 87 -7.90 -5.88 10.52
CA GLN A 87 -9.31 -5.63 10.25
C GLN A 87 -9.51 -4.98 8.87
N GLU A 88 -8.68 -4.01 8.52
CA GLU A 88 -8.66 -3.40 7.18
C GLU A 88 -8.40 -4.44 6.10
N ALA A 89 -7.35 -5.25 6.26
CA ALA A 89 -7.07 -6.34 5.32
C ALA A 89 -8.28 -7.27 5.17
N ARG A 90 -8.90 -7.72 6.28
CA ARG A 90 -10.08 -8.58 6.22
C ARG A 90 -11.26 -7.94 5.50
N ALA A 91 -11.55 -6.66 5.76
CA ALA A 91 -12.66 -5.98 5.09
C ALA A 91 -12.44 -5.93 3.57
N LEU A 92 -11.23 -5.57 3.14
CA LEU A 92 -10.88 -5.51 1.73
C LEU A 92 -10.90 -6.88 1.02
N MET A 93 -10.73 -8.00 1.74
CA MET A 93 -10.80 -9.35 1.13
C MET A 93 -12.21 -9.68 0.61
N TRP A 94 -13.24 -9.12 1.25
CA TRP A 94 -14.64 -9.43 0.97
C TRP A 94 -15.32 -8.35 0.12
N LEU A 95 -14.88 -7.10 0.23
CA LEU A 95 -15.43 -5.99 -0.54
C LEU A 95 -15.00 -6.08 -2.01
N ARG A 96 -15.99 -6.22 -2.91
CA ARG A 96 -15.78 -6.24 -4.36
C ARG A 96 -16.54 -5.09 -5.00
N HIS A 97 -15.84 -4.01 -5.30
CA HIS A 97 -16.41 -2.83 -5.94
C HIS A 97 -15.34 -2.12 -6.79
N PRO A 98 -15.66 -1.57 -7.98
CA PRO A 98 -14.68 -0.87 -8.82
C PRO A 98 -14.04 0.35 -8.14
N GLY A 99 -14.74 0.98 -7.19
CA GLY A 99 -14.21 2.08 -6.37
C GLY A 99 -13.45 1.68 -5.11
N ILE A 100 -13.21 0.37 -4.88
CA ILE A 100 -12.46 -0.14 -3.72
C ILE A 100 -11.29 -0.98 -4.24
N PRO A 101 -10.04 -0.75 -3.80
CA PRO A 101 -8.91 -1.57 -4.21
C PRO A 101 -9.12 -3.03 -3.87
N LYS A 102 -8.94 -3.92 -4.85
CA LYS A 102 -8.96 -5.37 -4.61
C LYS A 102 -7.70 -5.82 -3.91
N ILE A 103 -7.80 -6.88 -3.12
CA ILE A 103 -6.65 -7.57 -2.56
C ILE A 103 -6.71 -9.07 -2.90
N GLU A 104 -5.54 -9.65 -3.13
CA GLU A 104 -5.41 -11.09 -3.32
C GLU A 104 -5.55 -11.83 -1.98
N PRO A 105 -5.92 -13.13 -1.98
CA PRO A 105 -6.03 -13.92 -0.74
C PRO A 105 -4.75 -13.95 0.10
N ASP A 106 -3.59 -13.80 -0.52
CA ASP A 106 -2.27 -13.71 0.12
C ASP A 106 -1.74 -12.27 0.22
N GLY A 107 -2.58 -11.26 -0.03
CA GLY A 107 -2.20 -9.85 -0.01
C GLY A 107 -1.80 -9.34 1.38
N TYR A 108 -2.19 -10.03 2.46
CA TYR A 108 -1.74 -9.73 3.83
C TYR A 108 -0.69 -10.73 4.31
N PHE A 109 0.48 -10.23 4.70
CA PHE A 109 1.59 -11.03 5.20
C PHE A 109 2.50 -10.23 6.15
N THR A 110 3.56 -10.88 6.65
CA THR A 110 4.54 -10.26 7.54
C THR A 110 5.95 -10.44 7.01
N VAL A 111 6.74 -9.38 7.06
CA VAL A 111 8.16 -9.39 6.68
C VAL A 111 9.01 -9.20 7.93
N ASP A 112 9.92 -10.13 8.19
CA ASP A 112 10.94 -9.97 9.22
C ASP A 112 12.17 -9.26 8.63
N ILE A 113 12.60 -8.18 9.27
CA ILE A 113 13.87 -7.50 8.98
C ILE A 113 14.84 -7.74 10.14
N ASP A 114 16.13 -7.87 9.86
CA ASP A 114 17.14 -8.24 10.87
C ASP A 114 17.85 -7.05 11.52
N LYS A 115 17.84 -5.87 10.89
CA LYS A 115 18.68 -4.73 11.28
C LYS A 115 17.87 -3.42 11.43
N PRO A 116 17.34 -3.13 12.64
CA PRO A 116 17.22 -4.02 13.80
C PRO A 116 16.09 -5.03 13.62
N ARG A 117 16.16 -6.13 14.38
CA ARG A 117 15.18 -7.21 14.31
C ARG A 117 13.76 -6.69 14.57
N GLN A 118 12.88 -6.83 13.58
CA GLN A 118 11.52 -6.34 13.65
C GLN A 118 10.63 -7.03 12.62
N THR A 119 9.37 -7.28 12.99
CA THR A 119 8.35 -7.75 12.05
C THR A 119 7.50 -6.58 11.56
N LEU A 120 7.36 -6.46 10.25
CA LEU A 120 6.48 -5.51 9.56
C LEU A 120 5.22 -6.24 9.12
N HIS A 121 4.07 -5.57 9.19
CA HIS A 121 2.83 -6.09 8.59
C HIS A 121 2.61 -5.40 7.25
N CYS A 122 2.40 -6.19 6.20
CA CYS A 122 2.23 -5.71 4.84
C CYS A 122 0.83 -6.05 4.33
N LEU A 123 0.27 -5.14 3.54
CA LEU A 123 -0.98 -5.32 2.83
C LEU A 123 -0.78 -4.83 1.39
N VAL A 124 -0.76 -5.76 0.44
CA VAL A 124 -0.67 -5.52 -1.00
C VAL A 124 -2.06 -5.47 -1.59
N MET A 125 -2.32 -4.44 -2.38
CA MET A 125 -3.61 -4.17 -3.01
C MET A 125 -3.43 -3.66 -4.44
N GLU A 126 -4.50 -3.74 -5.22
CA GLU A 126 -4.63 -3.13 -6.54
C GLU A 126 -4.18 -1.66 -6.50
N LYS A 127 -3.40 -1.25 -7.50
CA LYS A 127 -3.11 0.16 -7.73
C LYS A 127 -4.24 0.75 -8.56
N ILE A 128 -4.95 1.71 -7.97
CA ILE A 128 -5.92 2.53 -8.71
C ILE A 128 -5.12 3.61 -9.44
N GLU A 129 -5.22 3.63 -10.77
CA GLU A 129 -4.60 4.66 -11.60
C GLU A 129 -5.38 5.98 -11.50
N GLY A 130 -4.65 7.09 -11.46
CA GLY A 130 -5.21 8.43 -11.32
C GLY A 130 -4.61 9.22 -10.17
N GLU A 131 -5.11 10.43 -9.99
CA GLU A 131 -4.74 11.32 -8.89
C GLU A 131 -5.73 11.17 -7.73
N ASN A 132 -5.26 11.36 -6.51
CA ASN A 132 -6.17 11.45 -5.37
C ASN A 132 -6.93 12.80 -5.41
N LEU A 133 -8.11 12.81 -4.79
CA LEU A 133 -9.02 13.95 -4.82
C LEU A 133 -8.42 15.26 -4.25
N GLU A 134 -7.59 15.17 -3.20
CA GLU A 134 -6.93 16.34 -2.61
C GLU A 134 -5.98 17.00 -3.62
N THR A 135 -5.09 16.21 -4.21
CA THR A 135 -4.17 16.68 -5.26
C THR A 135 -4.91 17.23 -6.47
N TRP A 136 -5.99 16.57 -6.89
CA TRP A 136 -6.78 17.03 -8.03
C TRP A 136 -7.40 18.40 -7.76
N ILE A 137 -8.01 18.60 -6.57
CA ILE A 137 -8.60 19.89 -6.17
C ILE A 137 -7.54 20.98 -6.04
N GLU A 138 -6.36 20.67 -5.51
CA GLU A 138 -5.26 21.63 -5.43
C GLU A 138 -4.81 22.14 -6.81
N GLN A 139 -4.83 21.26 -7.82
CA GLN A 139 -4.41 21.59 -9.18
C GLN A 139 -5.50 22.30 -10.01
N HIS A 140 -6.76 21.88 -9.85
CA HIS A 140 -7.87 22.31 -10.73
C HIS A 140 -8.81 23.31 -10.07
N GLY A 141 -8.78 23.43 -8.74
CA GLY A 141 -9.66 24.29 -7.97
C GLY A 141 -11.04 23.67 -7.70
N ALA A 142 -12.04 24.53 -7.55
CA ALA A 142 -13.41 24.09 -7.28
C ALA A 142 -14.05 23.46 -8.53
N ILE A 143 -14.81 22.38 -8.31
CA ILE A 143 -15.64 21.71 -9.33
C ILE A 143 -17.01 22.36 -9.45
N SER A 144 -17.72 22.04 -10.53
CA SER A 144 -19.13 22.41 -10.68
C SER A 144 -20.02 21.67 -9.68
N GLU A 145 -21.21 22.20 -9.42
CA GLU A 145 -22.21 21.52 -8.56
C GLU A 145 -22.62 20.16 -9.14
N GLU A 146 -22.73 20.05 -10.46
CA GLU A 146 -23.06 18.81 -11.18
C GLU A 146 -22.01 17.73 -10.93
N GLU A 147 -20.73 18.03 -11.14
CA GLU A 147 -19.62 17.11 -10.86
C GLU A 147 -19.56 16.72 -9.38
N ALA A 148 -19.80 17.68 -8.47
CA ALA A 148 -19.82 17.41 -7.03
C ALA A 148 -20.91 16.41 -6.64
N LEU A 149 -22.11 16.55 -7.22
CA LEU A 149 -23.22 15.63 -6.99
C LEU A 149 -22.92 14.24 -7.55
N GLU A 150 -22.35 14.15 -8.76
CA GLU A 150 -21.95 12.88 -9.36
C GLU A 150 -20.89 12.14 -8.53
N TRP A 151 -19.87 12.85 -8.05
CA TRP A 151 -18.82 12.26 -7.22
C TRP A 151 -19.37 11.84 -5.85
N LEU A 152 -20.25 12.65 -5.26
CA LEU A 152 -20.88 12.32 -3.99
C LEU A 152 -21.78 11.08 -4.11
N GLU A 153 -22.54 10.94 -5.20
CA GLU A 153 -23.36 9.75 -5.45
C GLU A 153 -22.50 8.49 -5.52
N GLN A 154 -21.38 8.54 -6.25
CA GLN A 154 -20.44 7.42 -6.32
C GLN A 154 -19.86 7.06 -4.95
N LEU A 155 -19.45 8.05 -4.17
CA LEU A 155 -18.91 7.84 -2.82
C LEU A 155 -19.95 7.26 -1.87
N VAL A 156 -21.18 7.77 -1.89
CA VAL A 156 -22.27 7.26 -1.04
C VAL A 156 -22.62 5.82 -1.39
N ASN A 157 -22.68 5.47 -2.68
CA ASN A 157 -22.91 4.08 -3.11
C ASN A 157 -21.81 3.13 -2.63
N ILE A 158 -20.54 3.57 -2.66
CA ILE A 158 -19.41 2.81 -2.10
C ILE A 158 -19.56 2.63 -0.59
N LEU A 159 -19.91 3.70 0.12
CA LEU A 159 -20.08 3.66 1.57
C LEU A 159 -21.28 2.80 2.00
N ASP A 160 -22.39 2.83 1.26
CA ASP A 160 -23.56 1.99 1.52
C ASP A 160 -23.21 0.50 1.43
N LEU A 161 -22.45 0.11 0.41
CA LEU A 161 -21.90 -1.25 0.30
C LEU A 161 -21.04 -1.61 1.51
N ILE A 162 -20.09 -0.76 1.89
CA ILE A 162 -19.21 -1.01 3.04
C ILE A 162 -20.01 -1.15 4.33
N HIS A 163 -21.05 -0.34 4.51
CA HIS A 163 -21.92 -0.42 5.69
C HIS A 163 -22.81 -1.66 5.69
N SER A 164 -23.22 -2.17 4.52
CA SER A 164 -24.04 -3.38 4.39
C SER A 164 -23.29 -4.68 4.74
N GLU A 165 -21.96 -4.66 4.66
CA GLU A 165 -21.07 -5.80 4.94
C GLU A 165 -20.52 -5.81 6.39
N ASN A 166 -21.05 -4.95 7.28
CA ASN A 166 -20.71 -4.92 8.71
C ASN A 166 -21.70 -5.70 9.59
#